data_AF-G7IW19-F1
#
_entry.id   AF-G7IW19-F1
#
_cell.length_a   1.000
_cell.length_b   1.000
_cell.length_c   1.000
_cell.angle_alpha   90.00
_cell.angle_beta   90.00
_cell.angle_gamma   90.00
#
_symmetry.space_group_name_H-M   'P 1'
#
loop_
_entity.id
_entity.type
_entity.pdbx_description
1 polymer ?
#
loop_
_entity_poly.entity_id
_entity_poly.type
_entity_poly.pdbx_seq_one_letter_code
_entity_poly.pdbx_strand_id
1 'polypeptide(L)'
;MVSLIAPSNHSPVEDAEVLQRAVKGWGADEKAIIAILGHRNGTQRTQIRQAYYELYQEDLIKRLEFELSGDFERAMYRWILEPAEREASRAYHNRYKRSLEEDVATNNNGYLRQLLVGLVSSFRYGGSEVNASLAQCEADMLHEAIKHKNHNHEEVIRILTTRSKTQLVATFNCYRHCYH
;
A
#
# COMPACT_ATOMS: atom_id res chain seq x y z
N MET A 1 -8.38 12.67 23.96
CA MET A 1 -7.41 12.06 23.02
C MET A 1 -6.88 10.83 23.73
N VAL A 2 -7.37 9.63 23.40
CA VAL A 2 -6.91 8.40 24.06
C VAL A 2 -5.64 7.97 23.34
N SER A 3 -4.49 8.21 23.98
CA SER A 3 -3.22 7.64 23.50
C SER A 3 -3.27 6.14 23.72
N LEU A 4 -3.19 5.41 22.62
CA LEU A 4 -3.06 3.96 22.63
C LEU A 4 -1.69 3.64 23.26
N ILE A 5 -1.68 3.16 24.50
CA ILE A 5 -0.45 2.73 25.17
C ILE A 5 -0.06 1.39 24.54
N ALA A 6 0.74 1.45 23.48
CA ALA A 6 1.24 0.25 22.82
C ALA A 6 2.36 -0.38 23.68
N PRO A 7 2.36 -1.70 23.90
CA PRO A 7 3.42 -2.37 24.64
C PRO A 7 4.78 -2.14 23.97
N SER A 8 5.78 -1.83 24.78
CA SER A 8 7.16 -1.58 24.33
C SER A 8 7.89 -2.86 23.89
N ASN A 9 7.42 -4.04 24.31
CA ASN A 9 7.90 -5.33 23.78
C ASN A 9 6.97 -5.82 22.66
N HIS A 10 7.31 -5.52 21.42
CA HIS A 10 6.66 -6.16 20.28
C HIS A 10 7.73 -6.54 19.27
N SER A 11 7.58 -7.73 18.69
CA SER A 11 8.43 -8.21 17.61
C SER A 11 7.60 -8.16 16.32
N PRO A 12 7.98 -7.32 15.34
CA PRO A 12 7.27 -7.25 14.06
C PRO A 12 7.14 -8.60 13.35
N VAL A 13 8.15 -9.47 13.53
CA VAL A 13 8.19 -10.82 12.96
C VAL A 13 7.18 -11.73 13.64
N GLU A 14 7.15 -11.75 14.98
CA GLU A 14 6.18 -12.59 15.72
C GLU A 14 4.75 -12.14 15.44
N ASP A 15 4.51 -10.83 15.40
CA ASP A 15 3.22 -10.26 15.06
C ASP A 15 2.78 -10.67 13.64
N ALA A 16 3.70 -10.66 12.67
CA ALA A 16 3.44 -11.12 11.30
C ALA A 16 3.10 -12.61 11.23
N GLU A 17 3.81 -13.46 11.98
CA GLU A 17 3.53 -14.90 12.04
C GLU A 17 2.18 -15.22 12.69
N VAL A 18 1.82 -14.49 13.75
CA VAL A 18 0.52 -14.65 14.40
C VAL A 18 -0.60 -14.17 13.47
N LEU A 19 -0.41 -13.05 12.75
CA LEU A 19 -1.36 -12.59 11.74
C LEU A 19 -1.51 -13.60 10.61
N GLN A 20 -0.42 -14.21 10.14
CA GLN A 20 -0.50 -15.25 9.11
C GLN A 20 -1.29 -16.48 9.59
N ARG A 21 -1.12 -16.88 10.86
CA ARG A 21 -1.93 -17.95 11.45
C ARG A 21 -3.41 -17.57 11.56
N ALA A 22 -3.70 -16.31 11.88
CA ALA A 22 -5.08 -15.81 12.00
C ALA A 22 -5.83 -15.82 10.65
N VAL A 23 -5.12 -15.82 9.52
CA VAL A 23 -5.70 -15.73 8.16
C VAL A 23 -5.51 -17.01 7.31
N LYS A 24 -4.97 -18.10 7.86
CA LYS A 24 -4.66 -19.34 7.10
C LYS A 24 -5.81 -20.38 7.12
N GLY A 25 -6.90 -20.11 7.84
CA GLY A 25 -8.03 -21.03 8.05
C GLY A 25 -9.29 -20.66 7.27
N TRP A 26 -10.35 -21.47 7.41
CA TRP A 26 -11.69 -21.08 6.94
C TRP A 26 -12.25 -20.02 7.90
N GLY A 27 -12.20 -18.77 7.47
CA GLY A 27 -12.56 -17.59 8.27
C GLY A 27 -11.37 -17.06 9.06
N ALA A 28 -11.27 -15.73 9.13
CA ALA A 28 -10.22 -15.05 9.86
C ALA A 28 -10.48 -15.04 11.38
N ASP A 29 -9.42 -15.21 12.18
CA ASP A 29 -9.48 -14.93 13.61
C ASP A 29 -9.41 -13.41 13.86
N GLU A 30 -10.56 -12.76 13.73
CA GLU A 30 -10.73 -11.32 13.94
C GLU A 30 -10.25 -10.87 15.33
N LYS A 31 -10.37 -11.73 16.35
CA LYS A 31 -9.94 -11.41 17.72
C LYS A 31 -8.42 -11.34 17.81
N ALA A 32 -7.71 -12.26 17.16
CA ALA A 32 -6.24 -12.23 17.09
C ALA A 32 -5.75 -11.00 16.31
N ILE A 33 -6.43 -10.66 15.20
CA ILE A 33 -6.12 -9.48 14.39
C ILE A 33 -6.30 -8.19 15.20
N ILE A 34 -7.41 -8.05 15.95
CA ILE A 34 -7.64 -6.90 16.84
C ILE A 34 -6.61 -6.88 17.98
N ALA A 35 -6.30 -8.02 18.57
CA ALA A 35 -5.36 -8.10 19.69
C ALA A 35 -3.97 -7.59 19.30
N ILE A 36 -3.53 -7.88 18.06
CA ILE A 36 -2.25 -7.39 17.53
C ILE A 36 -2.42 -5.97 17.02
N LEU A 37 -3.10 -5.79 15.88
CA LEU A 37 -3.11 -4.50 15.17
C LEU A 37 -3.79 -3.40 15.99
N GLY A 38 -4.70 -3.77 16.88
CA GLY A 38 -5.38 -2.84 17.76
C GLY A 38 -4.60 -2.38 18.99
N HIS A 39 -3.48 -3.04 19.29
CA HIS A 39 -2.55 -2.64 20.36
C HIS A 39 -1.17 -2.24 19.82
N ARG A 40 -1.09 -1.83 18.55
CA ARG A 40 0.14 -1.35 17.90
C ARG A 40 -0.05 0.08 17.39
N ASN A 41 0.97 0.91 17.51
CA ASN A 41 0.95 2.26 16.93
C ASN A 41 1.20 2.22 15.41
N GLY A 42 1.09 3.36 14.73
CA GLY A 42 1.24 3.44 13.27
C GLY A 42 2.60 2.95 12.78
N THR A 43 3.69 3.36 13.43
CA THR A 43 5.05 2.93 13.09
C THR A 43 5.24 1.43 13.25
N GLN A 44 4.75 0.87 14.36
CA GLN A 44 4.83 -0.57 14.64
C GLN A 44 4.05 -1.37 13.59
N ARG A 45 2.88 -0.89 13.15
CA ARG A 45 2.11 -1.55 12.09
C ARG A 45 2.80 -1.51 10.73
N THR A 46 3.48 -0.41 10.41
CA THR A 46 4.32 -0.35 9.21
C THR A 46 5.45 -1.39 9.29
N GLN A 47 6.08 -1.55 10.44
CA GLN A 47 7.11 -2.58 10.67
C GLN A 47 6.56 -4.00 10.56
N ILE A 48 5.38 -4.27 11.12
CA ILE A 48 4.71 -5.58 11.02
C ILE A 48 4.39 -5.91 9.57
N ARG A 49 3.88 -4.95 8.80
CA ARG A 49 3.59 -5.17 7.39
C ARG A 49 4.85 -5.45 6.59
N GLN A 50 5.93 -4.71 6.86
CA GLN A 50 7.22 -4.94 6.20
C GLN A 50 7.73 -6.34 6.50
N ALA A 51 7.73 -6.77 7.76
CA ALA A 51 8.11 -8.11 8.17
C ALA A 51 7.22 -9.19 7.51
N TYR A 52 5.91 -8.95 7.42
CA TYR A 52 4.98 -9.86 6.76
C TYR A 52 5.30 -10.04 5.27
N TYR A 53 5.61 -8.94 4.56
CA TYR A 53 6.01 -8.99 3.16
C TYR A 53 7.33 -9.74 2.97
N GLU A 54 8.30 -9.54 3.84
CA GLU A 54 9.58 -10.24 3.78
C GLU A 54 9.43 -11.75 3.99
N LEU A 55 8.59 -12.16 4.95
CA LEU A 55 8.37 -13.57 5.32
C LEU A 55 7.52 -14.33 4.31
N TYR A 56 6.48 -13.71 3.77
CA TYR A 56 5.45 -14.39 2.98
C TYR A 56 5.35 -13.92 1.53
N GLN A 57 6.10 -12.89 1.13
CA GLN A 57 6.07 -12.28 -0.20
C GLN A 57 4.65 -11.86 -0.63
N GLU A 58 3.80 -11.53 0.34
CA GLU A 58 2.40 -11.16 0.17
C GLU A 58 2.13 -9.86 0.94
N ASP A 59 1.22 -9.04 0.41
CA ASP A 59 0.80 -7.82 1.09
C ASP A 59 -0.25 -8.16 2.17
N LEU A 60 0.07 -7.84 3.43
CA LEU A 60 -0.80 -8.10 4.58
C LEU A 60 -2.20 -7.46 4.42
N ILE A 61 -2.29 -6.27 3.81
CA ILE A 61 -3.58 -5.59 3.64
C ILE A 61 -4.43 -6.38 2.64
N LYS A 62 -3.85 -6.75 1.50
CA LYS A 62 -4.55 -7.59 0.50
C LYS A 62 -4.99 -8.93 1.06
N ARG A 63 -4.16 -9.55 1.90
CA ARG A 63 -4.53 -10.81 2.56
C ARG A 63 -5.72 -10.61 3.51
N LEU A 64 -5.71 -9.52 4.29
CA LEU A 64 -6.82 -9.19 5.18
C LEU A 64 -8.10 -8.83 4.41
N GLU A 65 -8.02 -8.19 3.24
CA GLU A 65 -9.17 -7.93 2.35
C GLU A 65 -9.82 -9.22 1.83
N PHE A 66 -9.02 -10.24 1.54
CA PHE A 66 -9.55 -11.52 1.07
C PHE A 66 -10.26 -12.31 2.18
N GLU A 67 -9.81 -12.15 3.43
CA GLU A 67 -10.24 -12.97 4.56
C GLU A 67 -11.25 -12.26 5.48
N LEU A 68 -11.28 -10.92 5.48
CA LEU A 68 -12.24 -10.10 6.22
C LEU A 68 -13.32 -9.58 5.28
N SER A 69 -14.54 -9.43 5.77
CA SER A 69 -15.63 -8.83 5.00
C SER A 69 -16.46 -7.87 5.86
N GLY A 70 -17.11 -6.92 5.20
CA GLY A 70 -18.09 -6.03 5.84
C GLY A 70 -17.48 -4.89 6.66
N ASP A 71 -18.08 -4.56 7.81
CA ASP A 71 -17.69 -3.37 8.58
C ASP A 71 -16.32 -3.51 9.26
N PHE A 72 -15.89 -4.76 9.53
CA PHE A 72 -14.62 -5.04 10.18
C PHE A 72 -13.42 -4.83 9.24
N GLU A 73 -13.53 -5.27 7.99
CA GLU A 73 -12.60 -4.97 6.91
C GLU A 73 -12.41 -3.44 6.72
N ARG A 74 -13.53 -2.70 6.66
CA ARG A 74 -13.54 -1.24 6.52
C ARG A 74 -12.91 -0.51 7.70
N ALA A 75 -13.10 -1.03 8.92
CA ALA A 75 -12.49 -0.49 10.13
C ALA A 75 -10.98 -0.70 10.15
N MET A 76 -10.51 -1.88 9.72
CA MET A 76 -9.09 -2.21 9.62
C MET A 76 -8.36 -1.38 8.57
N TYR A 77 -8.95 -1.20 7.39
CA TYR A 77 -8.40 -0.32 6.33
C TYR A 77 -8.19 1.11 6.84
N ARG A 78 -9.22 1.69 7.48
CA ARG A 78 -9.16 3.04 8.08
C ARG A 78 -8.17 3.15 9.23
N TRP A 79 -7.71 2.03 9.78
CA TRP A 79 -6.77 2.07 10.88
C TRP A 79 -5.32 1.92 10.41
N ILE A 80 -5.10 1.28 9.27
CA ILE A 80 -3.77 1.06 8.70
C ILE A 80 -3.29 2.25 7.85
N LEU A 81 -4.22 2.96 7.18
CA LEU A 81 -3.88 4.14 6.38
C LEU A 81 -3.27 5.31 7.19
N GLU A 82 -2.42 6.11 6.54
CA GLU A 82 -1.92 7.34 7.14
C GLU A 82 -3.07 8.34 7.41
N PRO A 83 -2.94 9.24 8.42
CA PRO A 83 -4.00 10.16 8.80
C PRO A 83 -4.53 10.99 7.63
N ALA A 84 -3.66 11.50 6.75
CA ALA A 84 -4.04 12.34 5.61
C ALA A 84 -4.85 11.58 4.55
N GLU A 85 -4.44 10.35 4.22
CA GLU A 85 -5.13 9.49 3.24
C GLU A 85 -6.52 9.10 3.76
N ARG A 86 -6.58 8.74 5.05
CA ARG A 86 -7.83 8.43 5.73
C ARG A 86 -8.80 9.61 5.76
N GLU A 87 -8.31 10.81 5.99
CA GLU A 87 -9.12 12.03 6.02
C GLU A 87 -9.67 12.37 4.63
N ALA A 88 -8.85 12.27 3.58
CA ALA A 88 -9.29 12.50 2.21
C ALA A 88 -10.40 11.52 1.80
N SER A 89 -10.19 10.22 1.99
CA SER A 89 -11.19 9.19 1.66
C SER A 89 -12.47 9.33 2.49
N ARG A 90 -12.34 9.67 3.79
CA ARG A 90 -13.50 9.90 4.66
C ARG A 90 -14.28 11.15 4.25
N ALA A 91 -13.61 12.25 3.94
CA ALA A 91 -14.24 13.48 3.51
C ALA A 91 -15.02 13.27 2.21
N TYR A 92 -14.42 12.57 1.25
CA TYR A 92 -15.07 12.21 -0.01
C TYR A 92 -16.32 11.36 0.23
N HIS A 93 -16.18 10.26 0.98
CA HIS A 93 -17.32 9.39 1.30
C HIS A 93 -18.44 10.13 2.03
N ASN A 94 -18.10 10.99 3.00
CA ASN A 94 -19.11 11.75 3.74
C ASN A 94 -19.87 12.74 2.84
N ARG A 95 -19.17 13.37 1.90
CA ARG A 95 -19.70 14.38 0.99
C ARG A 95 -20.55 13.80 -0.14
N TYR A 96 -20.12 12.68 -0.71
CA TYR A 96 -20.70 12.11 -1.92
C TYR A 96 -21.46 10.79 -1.69
N LYS A 97 -21.33 10.18 -0.50
CA LYS A 97 -21.94 8.88 -0.15
C LYS A 97 -21.51 7.73 -1.06
N ARG A 98 -20.33 7.82 -1.66
CA ARG A 98 -19.73 6.83 -2.57
C ARG A 98 -18.27 6.54 -2.20
N SER A 99 -17.70 5.49 -2.77
CA SER A 99 -16.27 5.21 -2.68
C SER A 99 -15.51 6.05 -3.72
N LEU A 100 -14.43 6.71 -3.30
CA LEU A 100 -13.55 7.45 -4.22
C LEU A 100 -12.95 6.51 -5.28
N GLU A 101 -12.53 5.32 -4.87
CA GLU A 101 -12.00 4.30 -5.77
C GLU A 101 -13.04 3.85 -6.80
N GLU A 102 -14.27 3.59 -6.38
CA GLU A 102 -15.36 3.16 -7.27
C GLU A 102 -15.71 4.26 -8.28
N ASP A 103 -15.80 5.51 -7.82
CA ASP A 103 -16.04 6.65 -8.70
C ASP A 103 -14.89 6.85 -9.70
N VAL A 104 -13.64 6.67 -9.27
CA VAL A 104 -12.48 6.73 -10.17
C VAL A 104 -12.51 5.57 -11.17
N ALA A 105 -12.87 4.36 -10.74
CA ALA A 105 -12.94 3.18 -11.59
C ALA A 105 -14.05 3.27 -12.65
N THR A 106 -15.17 3.92 -12.33
CA THR A 106 -16.35 4.02 -13.22
C THR A 106 -16.31 5.20 -14.17
N ASN A 107 -15.69 6.32 -13.80
CA ASN A 107 -15.68 7.55 -14.60
C ASN A 107 -14.43 7.71 -15.48
N ASN A 108 -13.47 6.79 -15.40
CA ASN A 108 -12.25 6.82 -16.19
C ASN A 108 -12.13 5.57 -17.06
N ASN A 109 -11.44 5.70 -18.20
CA ASN A 109 -11.26 4.60 -19.15
C ASN A 109 -9.78 4.31 -19.39
N GLY A 110 -9.47 3.09 -19.82
CA GLY A 110 -8.13 2.68 -20.24
C GLY A 110 -7.04 2.80 -19.17
N TYR A 111 -5.85 3.21 -19.59
CA TYR A 111 -4.66 3.36 -18.74
C TYR A 111 -4.82 4.43 -17.67
N LEU A 112 -5.58 5.50 -17.95
CA LEU A 112 -5.84 6.55 -16.97
C LEU A 112 -6.65 6.00 -15.78
N ARG A 113 -7.63 5.14 -16.04
CA ARG A 113 -8.34 4.40 -14.99
C ARG A 113 -7.38 3.57 -14.16
N GLN A 114 -6.55 2.74 -14.80
CA GLN A 114 -5.61 1.87 -14.11
C GLN A 114 -4.62 2.65 -13.24
N LEU A 115 -4.09 3.77 -13.77
CA LEU A 115 -3.22 4.67 -13.02
C LEU A 115 -3.95 5.28 -11.83
N LEU A 116 -5.11 5.90 -12.04
CA LEU A 116 -5.82 6.61 -10.99
C LEU A 116 -6.32 5.67 -9.90
N VAL A 117 -6.89 4.51 -10.27
CA VAL A 117 -7.25 3.44 -9.32
C VAL A 117 -6.02 3.01 -8.55
N GLY A 118 -4.91 2.71 -9.23
CA GLY A 118 -3.66 2.36 -8.56
C GLY A 118 -3.15 3.43 -7.60
N LEU A 119 -3.33 4.72 -7.90
CA LEU A 119 -2.89 5.82 -7.02
C LEU A 119 -3.79 6.04 -5.81
N VAL A 120 -5.10 5.76 -5.92
CA VAL A 120 -6.08 5.97 -4.82
C VAL A 120 -6.29 4.72 -3.98
N SER A 121 -6.04 3.54 -4.54
CA SER A 121 -6.19 2.26 -3.84
C SER A 121 -4.90 1.79 -3.17
N SER A 122 -3.72 2.19 -3.68
CA SER A 122 -2.45 1.65 -3.17
C SER A 122 -2.00 2.32 -1.88
N PHE A 123 -1.66 1.48 -0.89
CA PHE A 123 -0.74 1.89 0.15
C PHE A 123 0.68 1.85 -0.43
N ARG A 124 1.37 2.99 -0.49
CA ARG A 124 2.78 3.03 -0.89
C ARG A 124 3.70 2.87 0.31
N TYR A 125 4.72 2.04 0.18
CA TYR A 125 5.77 1.94 1.20
C TYR A 125 6.35 3.34 1.46
N GLY A 126 6.30 3.80 2.70
CA GLY A 126 6.75 5.14 3.10
C GLY A 126 8.20 5.19 3.59
N GLY A 127 8.93 4.07 3.57
CA GLY A 127 10.30 4.01 4.06
C GLY A 127 11.31 4.74 3.18
N SER A 128 12.49 4.96 3.74
CA SER A 128 13.58 5.72 3.11
C SER A 128 14.57 4.85 2.33
N GLU A 129 14.40 3.54 2.35
CA GLU A 129 15.26 2.59 1.67
C GLU A 129 15.16 2.76 0.15
N VAL A 130 16.31 2.83 -0.51
CA VAL A 130 16.42 2.99 -1.96
C VAL A 130 17.29 1.89 -2.53
N ASN A 131 16.78 1.21 -3.55
CA ASN A 131 17.54 0.27 -4.36
C ASN A 131 18.03 0.99 -5.63
N ALA A 132 19.33 1.30 -5.67
CA ALA A 132 19.93 2.06 -6.77
C ALA A 132 19.96 1.29 -8.10
N SER A 133 20.18 -0.03 -8.08
CA SER A 133 20.17 -0.83 -9.31
C SER A 133 18.76 -0.93 -9.89
N LEU A 134 17.75 -1.09 -9.03
CA LEU A 134 16.35 -1.04 -9.43
C LEU A 134 15.98 0.35 -9.97
N ALA A 135 16.44 1.43 -9.33
CA ALA A 135 16.19 2.80 -9.80
C ALA A 135 16.73 3.03 -11.21
N GLN A 136 17.92 2.52 -11.51
CA GLN A 136 18.50 2.59 -12.85
C GLN A 136 17.67 1.76 -13.84
N CYS A 137 17.38 0.50 -13.52
CA CYS A 137 16.61 -0.38 -14.39
C CYS A 137 15.22 0.21 -14.72
N GLU A 138 14.52 0.75 -13.72
CA GLU A 138 13.22 1.39 -13.92
C GLU A 138 13.32 2.71 -14.69
N ALA A 139 14.42 3.45 -14.55
CA ALA A 139 14.67 4.62 -15.38
C ALA A 139 14.82 4.24 -16.87
N ASP A 140 15.53 3.16 -17.16
CA ASP A 140 15.69 2.64 -18.52
C ASP A 140 14.34 2.17 -19.08
N MET A 141 13.52 1.47 -18.28
CA MET A 141 12.17 1.07 -18.65
C MET A 141 11.26 2.26 -18.98
N LEU A 142 11.33 3.32 -18.17
CA LEU A 142 10.58 4.56 -18.43
C LEU A 142 11.03 5.21 -19.73
N HIS A 143 12.34 5.24 -20.01
CA HIS A 143 12.88 5.84 -21.23
C HIS A 143 12.43 5.10 -22.47
N GLU A 144 12.50 3.77 -22.46
CA GLU A 144 12.06 2.94 -23.57
C GLU A 144 10.54 3.07 -23.80
N ALA A 145 9.74 3.13 -22.73
CA ALA A 145 8.30 3.37 -22.84
C ALA A 145 7.96 4.70 -23.51
N ILE A 146 8.69 5.78 -23.16
CA ILE A 146 8.51 7.12 -23.73
C ILE A 146 8.99 7.17 -25.19
N LYS A 147 10.20 6.69 -25.45
CA LYS A 147 10.87 6.72 -26.76
C LYS A 147 10.08 5.99 -27.84
N HIS A 148 9.58 4.81 -27.51
CA HIS A 148 8.86 3.98 -28.47
C HIS A 148 7.37 4.34 -28.60
N LYS A 149 6.89 5.38 -27.87
CA LYS A 149 5.45 5.68 -27.69
C LYS A 149 4.65 4.38 -27.45
N ASN A 150 5.28 3.45 -26.74
CA ASN A 150 4.84 2.07 -26.76
C ASN A 150 3.66 1.94 -25.80
N HIS A 151 2.77 0.99 -26.09
CA HIS A 151 1.62 0.65 -25.25
C HIS A 151 2.03 0.00 -23.91
N ASN A 152 3.31 0.09 -23.51
CA ASN A 152 3.84 -0.47 -22.28
C ASN A 152 3.49 0.41 -21.06
N HIS A 153 2.28 0.96 -21.07
CA HIS A 153 1.72 1.76 -19.99
C HIS A 153 1.60 0.94 -18.70
N GLU A 154 1.52 -0.39 -18.80
CA GLU A 154 1.45 -1.28 -17.66
C GLU A 154 2.66 -1.13 -16.73
N GLU A 155 3.88 -1.17 -17.27
CA GLU A 155 5.10 -1.01 -16.47
C GLU A 155 5.23 0.40 -15.90
N VAL A 156 4.87 1.43 -16.68
CA VAL A 156 4.84 2.82 -16.19
C VAL A 156 3.86 2.94 -15.02
N ILE A 157 2.65 2.40 -15.15
CA ILE A 157 1.63 2.40 -14.10
C ILE A 157 2.12 1.63 -12.89
N ARG A 158 2.71 0.44 -13.08
CA ARG A 158 3.24 -0.39 -11.99
C ARG A 158 4.30 0.38 -11.20
N ILE A 159 5.27 1.00 -11.86
CA ILE A 159 6.32 1.78 -11.22
C ILE A 159 5.69 2.93 -10.42
N LEU A 160 4.83 3.73 -11.05
CA LEU A 160 4.24 4.92 -10.42
C LEU A 160 3.29 4.61 -9.25
N THR A 161 2.57 3.50 -9.30
CA THR A 161 1.53 3.16 -8.31
C THR A 161 2.05 2.32 -7.15
N THR A 162 3.19 1.62 -7.30
CA THR A 162 3.69 0.68 -6.28
C THR A 162 4.96 1.15 -5.56
N ARG A 163 5.76 2.03 -6.16
CA ARG A 163 7.05 2.45 -5.57
C ARG A 163 6.87 3.50 -4.47
N SER A 164 7.77 3.46 -3.49
CA SER A 164 7.88 4.49 -2.46
C SER A 164 8.25 5.83 -3.08
N LYS A 165 7.92 6.93 -2.40
CA LYS A 165 8.27 8.27 -2.88
C LYS A 165 9.79 8.45 -3.03
N THR A 166 10.55 7.92 -2.07
CA THR A 166 12.02 7.95 -2.06
C THR A 166 12.62 7.15 -3.21
N GLN A 167 12.09 5.96 -3.48
CA GLN A 167 12.50 5.15 -4.64
C GLN A 167 12.15 5.84 -5.96
N LEU A 168 10.94 6.40 -6.12
CA LEU A 168 10.55 7.14 -7.32
C LEU A 168 11.46 8.34 -7.59
N VAL A 169 11.81 9.09 -6.54
CA VAL A 169 12.77 10.21 -6.67
C VAL A 169 14.12 9.70 -7.15
N ALA A 170 14.61 8.57 -6.64
CA ALA A 170 15.85 7.97 -7.12
C ALA A 170 15.75 7.55 -8.59
N THR A 171 14.66 6.87 -8.99
CA THR A 171 14.40 6.48 -10.38
C THR A 171 14.36 7.69 -11.31
N PHE A 172 13.68 8.78 -10.94
CA PHE A 172 13.64 10.00 -11.75
C PHE A 172 14.98 10.74 -11.81
N ASN A 173 15.78 10.68 -10.75
CA ASN A 173 17.13 11.22 -10.77
C ASN A 173 18.04 10.42 -11.71
N CYS A 174 17.98 9.09 -11.69
CA CYS A 174 18.66 8.21 -12.65
C CYS A 174 18.22 8.54 -14.09
N TYR A 175 16.91 8.62 -14.32
CA TYR A 175 16.34 8.98 -15.62
C TYR A 175 16.90 10.31 -16.14
N ARG A 176 16.87 11.36 -15.29
CA ARG A 176 17.39 12.67 -15.66
C ARG A 176 18.88 12.59 -15.97
N HIS A 177 19.67 11.94 -15.12
CA HIS A 177 21.12 11.83 -15.32
C HIS A 177 21.50 11.07 -16.60
N CYS A 178 20.73 10.05 -16.98
CA CYS A 178 21.04 9.19 -18.13
C CYS A 178 20.51 9.73 -19.46
N TYR A 179 19.43 10.51 -19.45
CA TYR A 179 18.68 10.85 -20.67
C TYR A 179 18.41 12.36 -20.86
N HIS A 180 18.86 13.23 -19.95
CA HIS A 180 18.74 14.69 -20.03
C HIS A 180 20.03 15.41 -19.63
#